data_AF-A0A2V8GAI3-F1
#
_entry.id   AF-A0A2V8GAI3-F1
#
_cell.length_a   1.000
_cell.length_b   1.000
_cell.length_c   1.000
_cell.angle_alpha   90.00
_cell.angle_beta   90.00
_cell.angle_gamma   90.00
#
_symmetry.space_group_name_H-M   'P 1'
#
loop_
_entity.id
_entity.type
_entity.pdbx_description
1 polymer ?
#
loop_
_entity_poly.entity_id
_entity_poly.type
_entity_poly.pdbx_seq_one_letter_code
_entity_poly.pdbx_strand_id
1 'polypeptide(L)'
;MKRRTLLQWVASAAAVLPFERLRLLAQPRELTPDAVAMLGDVAPTVIPASLGADRTQAIVARFVEWTRGYREGVALSHGYGHPRLQRTGASPVPRYVTQLAALDAQARAQGGRWSTLNPETRRALLDAAFTQAGVRALPGRPNGQHVVADLMAFYFRSSEANDYCYSAQISREVCRPIQITTRKPAPLA
;
A
#
# COMPACT_ATOMS: atom_id res chain seq x y z
N MET A 1 53.91 -20.07 -0.61
CA MET A 1 52.93 -19.04 -1.04
C MET A 1 52.53 -18.19 0.15
N LYS A 2 52.70 -16.86 0.09
CA LYS A 2 52.58 -15.96 1.26
C LYS A 2 51.10 -15.65 1.57
N ARG A 3 50.65 -15.92 2.79
CA ARG A 3 49.27 -15.70 3.28
C ARG A 3 48.75 -14.26 3.09
N ARG A 4 49.67 -13.28 3.03
CA ARG A 4 49.34 -11.86 2.83
C ARG A 4 48.81 -11.54 1.42
N THR A 5 49.26 -12.26 0.40
CA THR A 5 48.82 -11.98 -0.97
C THR A 5 47.36 -12.44 -1.17
N LEU A 6 46.97 -13.59 -0.62
CA LEU A 6 45.58 -14.07 -0.68
C LEU A 6 44.58 -13.09 -0.03
N LEU A 7 44.93 -12.51 1.12
CA LEU A 7 44.09 -11.51 1.80
C LEU A 7 43.93 -10.20 1.01
N GLN A 8 44.99 -9.73 0.32
CA GLN A 8 44.91 -8.54 -0.54
C GLN A 8 44.05 -8.76 -1.79
N TRP A 9 44.01 -9.98 -2.32
CA TRP A 9 43.14 -10.30 -3.47
C TRP A 9 41.66 -10.38 -3.08
N VAL A 10 41.34 -10.90 -1.89
CA VAL A 10 39.95 -10.96 -1.39
C VAL A 10 39.40 -9.56 -1.10
N ALA A 11 40.20 -8.67 -0.52
CA ALA A 11 39.78 -7.28 -0.25
C ALA A 11 39.53 -6.48 -1.54
N SER A 12 40.36 -6.69 -2.57
CA SER A 12 40.20 -6.04 -3.88
C SER A 12 38.97 -6.53 -4.65
N ALA A 13 38.59 -7.81 -4.50
CA ALA A 13 37.40 -8.37 -5.14
C ALA A 13 36.10 -7.82 -4.52
N ALA A 14 36.08 -7.55 -3.20
CA ALA A 14 34.91 -6.98 -2.53
C ALA A 14 34.62 -5.52 -2.94
N ALA A 15 35.65 -4.76 -3.33
CA ALA A 15 35.49 -3.36 -3.76
C ALA A 15 34.98 -3.20 -5.21
N VAL A 16 35.08 -4.26 -6.03
CA VAL A 16 34.69 -4.23 -7.46
C VAL A 16 33.32 -4.88 -7.69
N LEU A 17 32.77 -5.60 -6.70
CA LEU A 17 31.43 -6.14 -6.80
C LEU A 17 30.38 -5.02 -6.68
N PRO A 18 29.44 -4.90 -7.63
CA PRO A 18 28.38 -3.90 -7.56
C PRO A 18 27.39 -4.29 -6.45
N PHE A 19 27.68 -3.88 -5.22
CA PHE A 19 26.82 -4.10 -4.03
C PHE A 19 25.38 -3.60 -4.23
N GLU A 20 25.17 -2.65 -5.15
CA GLU A 20 23.85 -2.22 -5.66
C GLU A 20 22.99 -3.39 -6.15
N ARG A 21 23.58 -4.36 -6.86
CA ARG A 21 22.84 -5.52 -7.41
C ARG A 21 22.49 -6.56 -6.35
N LEU A 22 23.29 -6.68 -5.29
CA LEU A 22 22.99 -7.57 -4.17
C LEU A 22 21.84 -7.02 -3.30
N ARG A 23 21.71 -5.70 -3.18
CA ARG A 23 20.57 -5.07 -2.49
C ARG A 23 19.22 -5.39 -3.16
N LEU A 24 19.18 -5.55 -4.48
CA LEU A 24 17.97 -5.90 -5.22
C LEU A 24 17.45 -7.32 -4.92
N LEU A 25 18.32 -8.25 -4.50
CA LEU A 25 17.92 -9.62 -4.18
C LEU A 25 17.33 -9.76 -2.76
N ALA A 26 17.60 -8.81 -1.86
CA ALA A 26 17.17 -8.86 -0.46
C ALA A 26 15.94 -7.99 -0.15
N GLN A 27 15.34 -7.33 -1.15
CA GLN A 27 14.16 -6.51 -0.89
C GLN A 27 12.93 -7.38 -0.65
N PRO A 28 12.15 -7.11 0.42
CA PRO A 28 10.93 -7.85 0.68
C PRO A 28 9.96 -7.62 -0.48
N ARG A 29 9.61 -8.71 -1.17
CA ARG A 29 8.60 -8.71 -2.23
C ARG A 29 7.18 -8.77 -1.69
N GLU A 30 7.05 -9.13 -0.42
CA GLU A 30 5.78 -9.25 0.28
C GLU A 30 5.82 -8.50 1.61
N LEU A 31 4.65 -8.07 2.06
CA LEU A 31 4.49 -7.52 3.40
C LEU A 31 4.79 -8.60 4.44
N THR A 32 5.57 -8.24 5.46
CA THR A 32 5.85 -9.16 6.59
C THR A 32 4.57 -9.43 7.39
N PRO A 33 4.47 -10.55 8.12
CA PRO A 33 3.32 -10.82 8.98
C PRO A 33 3.02 -9.69 9.97
N ASP A 34 4.06 -9.10 10.57
CA ASP A 34 3.93 -7.96 11.48
C ASP A 34 3.40 -6.72 10.78
N ALA A 35 3.85 -6.47 9.53
CA ALA A 35 3.33 -5.36 8.72
C ALA A 35 1.84 -5.58 8.38
N VAL A 36 1.44 -6.80 8.03
CA VAL A 36 0.03 -7.13 7.77
C VAL A 36 -0.82 -6.94 9.03
N ALA A 37 -0.34 -7.41 10.19
CA ALA A 37 -1.03 -7.22 11.46
C ALA A 37 -1.18 -5.73 11.82
N MET A 38 -0.11 -4.95 11.67
CA MET A 38 -0.14 -3.51 11.92
C MET A 38 -1.09 -2.79 10.94
N LEU A 39 -1.09 -3.18 9.67
CA LEU A 39 -2.03 -2.63 8.68
C LEU A 39 -3.48 -2.92 9.06
N GLY A 40 -3.75 -4.13 9.57
CA GLY A 40 -5.05 -4.53 10.12
C GLY A 40 -5.47 -3.72 11.35
N ASP A 41 -4.53 -3.39 12.24
CA ASP A 41 -4.77 -2.54 13.41
C ASP A 41 -5.05 -1.07 13.01
N VAL A 42 -4.39 -0.58 11.96
CA VAL A 42 -4.54 0.81 11.47
C VAL A 42 -5.81 1.01 10.64
N ALA A 43 -6.20 0.03 9.82
CA ALA A 43 -7.28 0.15 8.85
C ALA A 43 -8.62 0.67 9.42
N PRO A 44 -9.10 0.23 10.60
CA PRO A 44 -10.34 0.76 11.20
C PRO A 44 -10.31 2.27 11.50
N THR A 45 -9.12 2.89 11.50
CA THR A 45 -8.97 4.34 11.73
C THR A 45 -9.31 5.15 10.47
N VAL A 46 -9.17 4.56 9.27
CA VAL A 46 -9.27 5.27 7.99
C VAL A 46 -10.35 4.73 7.06
N ILE A 47 -10.84 3.52 7.31
CA ILE A 47 -11.96 2.91 6.59
C ILE A 47 -13.27 3.24 7.32
N PRO A 48 -14.41 3.45 6.61
CA PRO A 48 -15.68 3.75 7.26
C PRO A 48 -16.09 2.69 8.30
N ALA A 49 -16.32 3.13 9.53
CA ALA A 49 -16.70 2.24 10.64
C ALA A 49 -17.99 1.45 10.38
N SER A 50 -18.88 1.98 9.55
CA SER A 50 -20.15 1.36 9.18
C SER A 50 -20.03 0.07 8.37
N LEU A 51 -18.84 -0.23 7.83
CA LEU A 51 -18.58 -1.51 7.15
C LEU A 51 -18.43 -2.68 8.14
N GLY A 52 -18.04 -2.40 9.38
CA GLY A 52 -17.73 -3.40 10.39
C GLY A 52 -16.33 -4.01 10.24
N ALA A 53 -15.93 -4.79 11.24
CA ALA A 53 -14.59 -5.37 11.33
C ALA A 53 -14.29 -6.36 10.19
N ASP A 54 -15.22 -7.26 9.87
CA ASP A 54 -15.02 -8.31 8.87
C ASP A 54 -14.76 -7.74 7.48
N ARG A 55 -15.57 -6.78 7.05
CA ARG A 55 -15.37 -6.10 5.76
C ARG A 55 -14.08 -5.29 5.73
N THR A 56 -13.72 -4.64 6.85
CA THR A 56 -12.44 -3.93 6.96
C THR A 56 -11.27 -4.89 6.78
N GLN A 57 -11.30 -6.07 7.41
CA GLN A 57 -10.26 -7.09 7.24
C GLN A 57 -10.23 -7.64 5.81
N ALA A 58 -11.38 -7.83 5.16
CA ALA A 58 -11.43 -8.25 3.76
C ALA A 58 -10.85 -7.19 2.81
N ILE A 59 -11.01 -5.89 3.09
CA ILE A 59 -10.36 -4.80 2.34
C ILE A 59 -8.84 -4.89 2.51
N VAL A 60 -8.35 -5.05 3.75
CA VAL A 60 -6.91 -5.20 4.02
C VAL A 60 -6.34 -6.42 3.30
N ALA A 61 -7.01 -7.56 3.37
CA ALA A 61 -6.56 -8.78 2.70
C ALA A 61 -6.46 -8.60 1.17
N ARG A 62 -7.44 -7.95 0.54
CA ARG A 62 -7.39 -7.62 -0.90
C ARG A 62 -6.27 -6.64 -1.24
N PHE A 63 -6.00 -5.67 -0.36
CA PHE A 63 -4.88 -4.75 -0.55
C PHE A 63 -3.53 -5.47 -0.44
N VAL A 64 -3.37 -6.38 0.52
CA VAL A 64 -2.19 -7.24 0.64
C VAL A 64 -2.01 -8.07 -0.62
N GLU A 65 -3.08 -8.69 -1.12
CA GLU A 65 -3.02 -9.45 -2.37
C GLU A 65 -2.65 -8.58 -3.57
N TRP A 66 -3.18 -7.35 -3.65
CA TRP A 66 -2.76 -6.37 -4.64
C TRP A 66 -1.26 -6.06 -4.56
N THR A 67 -0.67 -5.95 -3.37
CA THR A 67 0.78 -5.75 -3.22
C THR A 67 1.59 -6.94 -3.72
N ARG A 68 1.12 -8.17 -3.51
CA ARG A 68 1.78 -9.40 -4.02
C ARG A 68 1.71 -9.49 -5.55
N GLY A 69 0.59 -9.05 -6.12
CA GLY A 69 0.39 -9.00 -7.57
C GLY A 69 1.09 -7.82 -8.27
N TYR A 70 1.75 -6.92 -7.53
CA TYR A 70 2.37 -5.73 -8.10
C TYR A 70 3.52 -6.10 -9.04
N ARG A 71 3.46 -5.57 -10.27
CA ARG A 71 4.51 -5.79 -11.29
C ARG A 71 5.25 -4.49 -11.54
N GLU A 72 6.57 -4.54 -11.43
CA GLU A 72 7.46 -3.40 -11.68
C GLU A 72 7.72 -3.19 -13.18
N GLY A 73 7.83 -1.92 -13.60
CA GLY A 73 8.24 -1.55 -14.96
C GLY A 73 7.27 -1.95 -16.08
N VAL A 74 6.07 -2.45 -15.76
CA VAL A 74 5.05 -2.82 -16.74
C VAL A 74 4.35 -1.59 -17.29
N ALA A 75 4.00 -1.64 -18.58
CA ALA A 75 3.23 -0.58 -19.21
C ALA A 75 1.85 -0.45 -18.55
N LEU A 76 1.50 0.78 -18.19
CA LEU A 76 0.18 1.11 -17.67
C LEU A 76 -0.79 1.30 -18.83
N SER A 77 -2.05 0.94 -18.60
CA SER A 77 -3.13 1.27 -19.54
C SER A 77 -3.14 2.78 -19.80
N HIS A 78 -3.13 3.17 -21.08
CA HIS A 78 -3.09 4.56 -21.48
C HIS A 78 -4.50 5.16 -21.36
N GLY A 79 -4.67 6.15 -20.49
CA GLY A 79 -5.86 6.98 -20.46
C GLY A 79 -5.81 8.06 -21.53
N TYR A 80 -6.98 8.60 -21.91
CA TYR A 80 -7.04 9.87 -22.65
C TYR A 80 -6.27 10.96 -21.87
N GLY A 81 -5.47 11.76 -22.57
CA GLY A 81 -4.68 12.85 -21.97
C GLY A 81 -3.24 12.51 -21.58
N HIS A 82 -2.77 11.28 -21.78
CA HIS A 82 -1.36 10.90 -21.59
C HIS A 82 -0.69 10.54 -22.92
N PRO A 83 0.02 11.47 -23.58
CA PRO A 83 0.63 11.21 -24.89
C PRO A 83 1.83 10.25 -24.85
N ARG A 84 2.34 9.91 -23.66
CA ARG A 84 3.47 9.01 -23.47
C ARG A 84 3.06 7.79 -22.65
N LEU A 85 3.59 6.63 -23.03
CA LEU A 85 3.40 5.39 -22.29
C LEU A 85 4.03 5.53 -20.90
N GLN A 86 3.19 5.42 -19.87
CA GLN A 86 3.66 5.37 -18.49
C GLN A 86 3.93 3.91 -18.09
N ARG A 87 4.86 3.73 -17.16
CA ARG A 87 5.18 2.43 -16.57
C ARG A 87 4.99 2.45 -15.07
N THR A 88 4.73 1.31 -14.46
CA THR A 88 4.76 1.16 -13.00
C THR A 88 6.17 1.42 -12.47
N GLY A 89 6.24 2.04 -11.29
CA GLY A 89 7.50 2.23 -10.56
C GLY A 89 7.98 0.94 -9.89
N ALA A 90 9.02 1.06 -9.07
CA ALA A 90 9.46 -0.01 -8.18
C ALA A 90 8.34 -0.43 -7.22
N SER A 91 8.44 -1.65 -6.68
CA SER A 91 7.48 -2.16 -5.69
C SER A 91 7.45 -1.23 -4.47
N PRO A 92 6.25 -0.88 -3.98
CA PRO A 92 6.13 -0.04 -2.80
C PRO A 92 6.35 -0.82 -1.49
N VAL A 93 6.39 -2.15 -1.55
CA VAL A 93 6.42 -3.05 -0.37
C VAL A 93 7.56 -2.73 0.60
N PRO A 94 8.83 -2.54 0.18
CA PRO A 94 9.91 -2.22 1.12
C PRO A 94 9.65 -0.94 1.91
N ARG A 95 9.04 0.06 1.27
CA ARG A 95 8.67 1.32 1.92
C ARG A 95 7.46 1.16 2.83
N TYR A 96 6.50 0.34 2.46
CA TYR A 96 5.35 0.06 3.33
C TYR A 96 5.76 -0.63 4.63
N VAL A 97 6.67 -1.61 4.55
CA VAL A 97 7.18 -2.30 5.74
C VAL A 97 7.86 -1.32 6.70
N THR A 98 8.69 -0.40 6.19
CA THR A 98 9.35 0.60 7.04
C THR A 98 8.37 1.61 7.62
N GLN A 99 7.35 2.02 6.86
CA GLN A 99 6.29 2.91 7.36
C GLN A 99 5.45 2.27 8.46
N LEU A 100 5.05 1.01 8.30
CA LEU A 100 4.24 0.30 9.29
C LEU A 100 5.04 0.05 10.57
N ALA A 101 6.31 -0.34 10.46
CA ALA A 101 7.20 -0.47 11.61
C ALA A 101 7.39 0.85 12.36
N ALA A 102 7.50 1.98 11.64
CA ALA A 102 7.60 3.30 12.25
C ALA A 102 6.32 3.70 13.01
N LEU A 103 5.15 3.43 12.44
CA LEU A 103 3.86 3.66 13.11
C LEU A 103 3.72 2.81 14.38
N ASP A 104 4.14 1.54 14.33
CA ASP A 104 4.10 0.64 15.48
C ASP A 104 5.07 1.11 16.59
N ALA A 105 6.28 1.53 16.23
CA ALA A 105 7.23 2.13 17.18
C ALA A 105 6.69 3.42 17.81
N GLN A 106 6.06 4.30 17.02
CA GLN A 106 5.42 5.51 17.52
C GLN A 106 4.25 5.21 18.45
N ALA A 107 3.43 4.21 18.12
CA ALA A 107 2.33 3.79 18.99
C ALA A 107 2.84 3.27 20.34
N ARG A 108 3.90 2.46 20.35
CA ARG A 108 4.53 1.99 21.59
C ARG A 108 5.10 3.14 22.41
N ALA A 109 5.70 4.15 21.78
CA ALA A 109 6.17 5.34 22.46
C ALA A 109 5.03 6.16 23.11
N GLN A 110 3.81 6.07 22.57
CA GLN A 110 2.59 6.68 23.14
C GLN A 110 1.87 5.79 24.17
N GLY A 111 2.49 4.67 24.58
CA GLY A 111 2.04 3.88 25.73
C GLY A 111 1.24 2.61 25.40
N GLY A 112 1.23 2.12 24.16
CA GLY A 112 0.57 0.85 23.85
C GLY A 112 0.64 0.38 22.40
N ARG A 113 -0.21 -0.61 22.06
CA ARG A 113 -0.43 -1.03 20.67
C ARG A 113 -1.35 -0.03 19.98
N TRP A 114 -1.29 0.07 18.65
CA TRP A 114 -2.14 0.99 17.89
C TRP A 114 -3.63 0.90 18.27
N SER A 115 -4.15 -0.33 18.38
CA SER A 115 -5.54 -0.64 18.70
C SER A 115 -5.97 -0.31 20.14
N THR A 116 -5.04 -0.02 21.05
CA THR A 116 -5.33 0.40 22.42
C THR A 116 -5.23 1.91 22.64
N LEU A 117 -4.61 2.64 21.70
CA LEU A 117 -4.51 4.10 21.79
C LEU A 117 -5.88 4.75 21.68
N ASN A 118 -6.05 5.94 22.28
CA ASN A 118 -7.27 6.70 22.08
C ASN A 118 -7.39 7.16 20.60
N PRO A 119 -8.60 7.43 20.09
CA PRO A 119 -8.81 7.80 18.68
C PRO A 119 -8.09 9.08 18.25
N GLU A 120 -7.94 10.05 19.16
CA GLU A 120 -7.29 11.34 18.87
C GLU A 120 -5.78 11.19 18.67
N THR A 121 -5.12 10.39 19.50
CA THR A 121 -3.71 10.04 19.39
C THR A 121 -3.44 9.26 18.10
N ARG A 122 -4.31 8.30 17.73
CA ARG A 122 -4.18 7.60 16.43
C ARG A 122 -4.23 8.58 15.26
N ARG A 123 -5.17 9.54 15.32
CA ARG A 123 -5.30 10.58 14.29
C ARG A 123 -4.06 11.46 14.23
N ALA A 124 -3.57 11.95 15.36
CA ALA A 124 -2.37 12.79 15.42
C ALA A 124 -1.12 12.07 14.89
N LEU A 125 -0.96 10.77 15.20
CA LEU A 125 0.14 9.96 14.67
C LEU A 125 0.02 9.79 13.14
N LEU A 126 -1.17 9.54 12.60
CA LEU A 126 -1.39 9.46 11.16
C LEU A 126 -1.15 10.80 10.47
N ASP A 127 -1.62 11.91 11.04
CA ASP A 127 -1.44 13.24 10.48
C ASP A 127 0.04 13.64 10.42
N ALA A 128 0.81 13.31 11.47
CA ALA A 128 2.26 13.48 11.47
C ALA A 128 2.93 12.60 10.39
N ALA A 129 2.52 11.34 10.27
CA ALA A 129 3.05 10.42 9.26
C ALA A 129 2.74 10.87 7.82
N PHE A 130 1.52 11.36 7.56
CA PHE A 130 1.12 11.92 6.27
C PHE A 130 1.88 13.21 5.95
N THR A 131 2.07 14.09 6.93
CA THR A 131 2.85 15.32 6.79
C THR A 131 4.30 15.00 6.43
N GLN A 132 4.93 14.06 7.15
CA GLN A 132 6.29 13.61 6.88
C GLN A 132 6.42 12.94 5.50
N ALA A 133 5.42 12.17 5.08
CA ALA A 133 5.38 11.54 3.77
C ALA A 133 4.99 12.51 2.64
N GLY A 134 4.60 13.75 2.94
CA GLY A 134 4.17 14.76 1.98
C GLY A 134 2.81 14.46 1.32
N VAL A 135 1.95 13.67 1.98
CA VAL A 135 0.63 13.31 1.46
C VAL A 135 -0.32 14.48 1.69
N ARG A 136 -0.67 15.20 0.63
CA ARG A 136 -1.60 16.36 0.68
C ARG A 136 -3.01 16.04 0.22
N ALA A 137 -3.16 15.00 -0.60
CA ALA A 137 -4.43 14.56 -1.15
C ALA A 137 -4.36 13.05 -1.38
N LEU A 138 -5.53 12.40 -1.38
CA LEU A 138 -5.63 11.00 -1.68
C LEU A 138 -5.21 10.74 -3.14
N PRO A 139 -4.29 9.82 -3.42
CA PRO A 139 -3.79 9.65 -4.77
C PRO A 139 -4.83 9.04 -5.71
N GLY A 140 -4.58 9.25 -7.02
CA GLY A 140 -5.36 8.70 -8.14
C GLY A 140 -5.51 7.17 -8.15
N ARG A 141 -4.54 6.52 -7.52
CA ARG A 141 -4.32 5.09 -7.38
C ARG A 141 -3.21 4.94 -6.34
N PRO A 142 -3.04 3.76 -5.73
CA PRO A 142 -1.86 3.49 -4.93
C PRO A 142 -0.58 3.89 -5.67
N ASN A 143 0.23 4.78 -5.09
CA ASN A 143 1.44 5.32 -5.72
C ASN A 143 2.73 5.04 -4.93
N GLY A 144 2.62 4.36 -3.79
CA GLY A 144 3.74 3.99 -2.95
C GLY A 144 4.22 5.11 -2.02
N GLN A 145 3.50 6.24 -1.93
CA GLN A 145 3.90 7.36 -1.09
C GLN A 145 3.66 7.08 0.39
N HIS A 146 2.51 6.51 0.74
CA HIS A 146 2.24 6.10 2.11
C HIS A 146 1.24 4.97 2.15
N VAL A 147 1.59 3.87 2.81
CA VAL A 147 0.77 2.65 2.86
C VAL A 147 -0.69 2.90 3.26
N VAL A 148 -0.93 3.75 4.26
CA VAL A 148 -2.29 4.06 4.73
C VAL A 148 -3.07 4.89 3.70
N ALA A 149 -2.41 5.86 3.05
CA ALA A 149 -3.05 6.67 2.01
C ALA A 149 -3.35 5.81 0.76
N ASP A 150 -2.47 4.87 0.45
CA ASP A 150 -2.63 3.93 -0.65
C ASP A 150 -3.73 2.89 -0.34
N LEU A 151 -3.87 2.42 0.90
CA LEU A 151 -5.02 1.61 1.35
C LEU A 151 -6.33 2.37 1.19
N MET A 152 -6.37 3.63 1.62
CA MET A 152 -7.54 4.49 1.43
C MET A 152 -7.86 4.68 -0.06
N ALA A 153 -6.84 4.97 -0.88
CA ALA A 153 -7.02 5.15 -2.32
C ALA A 153 -7.52 3.86 -2.99
N PHE A 154 -7.01 2.70 -2.55
CA PHE A 154 -7.44 1.39 -3.00
C PHE A 154 -8.92 1.14 -2.68
N TYR A 155 -9.35 1.40 -1.43
CA TYR A 155 -10.74 1.22 -1.05
C TYR A 155 -11.68 2.22 -1.72
N PHE A 156 -11.45 3.53 -1.54
CA PHE A 156 -12.40 4.56 -1.99
C PHE A 156 -12.56 4.64 -3.51
N ARG A 157 -11.64 4.05 -4.28
CA ARG A 157 -11.75 3.96 -5.73
C ARG A 157 -12.37 2.65 -6.23
N SER A 158 -12.54 1.67 -5.35
CA SER A 158 -13.15 0.38 -5.68
C SER A 158 -14.63 0.50 -6.04
N SER A 159 -15.14 -0.52 -6.73
CA SER A 159 -16.57 -0.70 -6.95
C SER A 159 -17.36 -0.78 -5.65
N GLU A 160 -16.86 -1.49 -4.64
CA GLU A 160 -17.55 -1.66 -3.36
C GLU A 160 -17.77 -0.34 -2.63
N ALA A 161 -16.77 0.54 -2.57
CA ALA A 161 -16.92 1.85 -1.95
C ALA A 161 -17.92 2.74 -2.69
N ASN A 162 -17.95 2.64 -4.03
CA ASN A 162 -18.91 3.37 -4.85
C ASN A 162 -20.33 2.88 -4.60
N ASP A 163 -20.52 1.56 -4.62
CA ASP A 163 -21.81 0.93 -4.42
C ASP A 163 -22.35 1.30 -3.03
N TYR A 164 -21.51 1.16 -1.99
CA TYR A 164 -21.87 1.49 -0.62
C TYR A 164 -22.28 2.96 -0.44
N CYS A 165 -21.52 3.89 -1.02
CA CYS A 165 -21.81 5.32 -0.97
C CYS A 165 -23.18 5.66 -1.56
N TYR A 166 -23.54 5.03 -2.68
CA TYR A 166 -24.81 5.28 -3.37
C TYR A 166 -25.95 4.33 -2.95
N SER A 167 -25.69 3.38 -2.05
CA SER A 167 -26.64 2.32 -1.69
C SER A 167 -27.18 1.55 -2.91
N ALA A 168 -26.34 1.34 -3.92
CA ALA A 168 -26.74 0.79 -5.22
C ALA A 168 -25.65 -0.06 -5.87
N GLN A 169 -26.02 -1.10 -6.61
CA GLN A 169 -25.13 -2.04 -7.29
C GLN A 169 -24.60 -1.46 -8.61
N ILE A 170 -23.73 -0.45 -8.52
CA ILE A 170 -23.17 0.25 -9.68
C ILE A 170 -22.07 -0.60 -10.31
N SER A 171 -21.24 -1.24 -9.49
CA SER A 171 -20.13 -2.11 -9.90
C SER A 171 -19.22 -1.42 -10.92
N ARG A 172 -18.71 -0.22 -10.59
CA ARG A 172 -18.07 0.70 -11.55
C ARG A 172 -16.90 0.12 -12.37
N GLU A 173 -16.22 -0.91 -11.86
CA GLU A 173 -15.08 -1.57 -12.52
C GLU A 173 -15.52 -2.73 -13.43
N VAL A 174 -16.83 -3.07 -13.41
CA VAL A 174 -17.42 -4.12 -14.22
C VAL A 174 -18.17 -3.48 -15.40
N CYS A 175 -17.78 -3.85 -16.62
CA CYS A 175 -18.46 -3.40 -17.82
C CYS A 175 -19.91 -3.90 -17.84
N ARG A 176 -20.86 -2.97 -17.94
CA ARG A 176 -22.28 -3.30 -18.14
C ARG A 176 -22.60 -3.34 -19.63
N PRO A 177 -23.39 -4.31 -20.11
CA PRO A 177 -23.88 -4.31 -21.49
C PRO A 177 -24.69 -3.03 -21.77
N ILE A 178 -24.56 -2.49 -22.99
CA ILE A 178 -25.17 -1.21 -23.38
C ILE A 178 -26.69 -1.18 -23.19
N GLN A 179 -27.36 -2.33 -23.32
CA GLN A 179 -28.80 -2.46 -23.15
C GLN A 179 -29.27 -2.17 -21.71
N ILE A 180 -28.36 -2.30 -20.73
CA ILE A 180 -28.66 -2.14 -19.30
C ILE A 180 -28.18 -0.79 -18.77
N THR A 181 -27.37 -0.02 -19.52
CA THR A 181 -26.85 1.28 -19.06
C THR A 181 -27.92 2.36 -18.97
N THR A 182 -29.05 2.19 -19.66
CA THR A 182 -30.24 3.05 -19.53
C THR A 182 -31.07 2.75 -18.29
N ARG A 183 -30.82 1.63 -17.60
CA ARG A 183 -31.53 1.23 -16.37
C ARG A 183 -30.73 1.64 -15.14
N LYS A 184 -31.43 2.29 -14.21
CA LYS A 184 -30.89 2.60 -12.88
C LYS A 184 -30.36 1.32 -12.21
N PRO A 185 -29.19 1.36 -11.57
CA PRO A 185 -28.67 0.24 -10.77
C PRO A 185 -29.67 -0.21 -9.70
N ALA A 186 -29.67 -1.52 -9.43
CA ALA A 186 -30.46 -2.10 -8.34
C ALA A 186 -29.97 -1.59 -6.98
N PRO A 187 -30.82 -1.55 -5.93
CA PRO A 187 -30.37 -1.21 -4.59
C PRO A 187 -29.37 -2.25 -4.05
N LEU A 188 -28.49 -1.82 -3.14
CA LEU A 188 -27.72 -2.77 -2.32
C LEU A 188 -28.67 -3.50 -1.37
N ALA A 189 -28.48 -4.82 -1.25
CA ALA A 189 -29.24 -5.67 -0.35
C ALA A 189 -28.77 -5.51 1.10
#